data_AF-A0A1W9P9V7-F1
#
_entry.id   AF-A0A1W9P9V7-F1
#
_cell.length_a   1.000
_cell.length_b   1.000
_cell.length_c   1.000
_cell.angle_alpha   90.00
_cell.angle_beta   90.00
_cell.angle_gamma   90.00
#
_symmetry.space_group_name_H-M   'P 1'
#
loop_
_entity.id
_entity.type
_entity.pdbx_description
1 polymer ?
#
loop_
_entity_poly.entity_id
_entity_poly.type
_entity_poly.pdbx_seq_one_letter_code
_entity_poly.pdbx_strand_id
1 'polypeptide(L)'
;MQKVEKWRIKKLEATLKDITSLLLQYQQAEWANVFLHYAEEAQEIYFSQNFQLWQLNNLIRNIRFCFKNSQSLYRLPQEIIQQEQQSQLESDLIKEFHQLFHLLASAGRIGRKIPGEDSLKKTGIKKLYFFG
;
A
#
# COMPACT_ATOMS: atom_id res chain seq x y z
N MET A 1 -6.06 -4.84 22.74
CA MET A 1 -6.14 -4.42 21.32
C MET A 1 -4.76 -4.22 20.66
N GLN A 2 -3.70 -3.80 21.36
CA GLN A 2 -2.37 -3.51 20.79
C GLN A 2 -1.70 -4.64 19.95
N LYS A 3 -1.84 -5.92 20.34
CA LYS A 3 -1.26 -7.03 19.55
C LYS A 3 -1.83 -7.09 18.12
N VAL A 4 -3.10 -6.72 17.95
CA VAL A 4 -3.77 -6.69 16.64
C VAL A 4 -3.26 -5.52 15.78
N GLU A 5 -2.77 -4.45 16.38
CA GLU A 5 -2.23 -3.30 15.64
C GLU A 5 -0.77 -3.54 15.23
N LYS A 6 0.05 -4.14 16.11
CA LYS A 6 1.46 -4.43 15.81
C LYS A 6 1.67 -5.36 14.62
N TRP A 7 0.86 -6.43 14.46
CA TRP A 7 1.01 -7.30 13.28
C TRP A 7 0.65 -6.59 11.97
N ARG A 8 -0.28 -5.62 12.01
CA ARG A 8 -0.68 -4.83 10.84
C ARG A 8 0.41 -3.87 10.41
N ILE A 9 1.11 -3.28 11.37
CA ILE A 9 2.26 -2.41 11.13
C ILE A 9 3.40 -3.23 10.52
N LYS A 10 3.69 -4.41 11.06
CA LYS A 10 4.69 -5.32 10.49
C LYS A 10 4.33 -5.75 9.07
N LYS A 11 3.04 -6.00 8.79
CA LYS A 11 2.57 -6.31 7.43
C LYS A 11 2.65 -5.11 6.49
N LEU A 12 2.37 -3.90 6.98
CA LEU A 12 2.54 -2.66 6.23
C LEU A 12 4.02 -2.44 5.87
N GLU A 13 4.91 -2.55 6.85
CA GLU A 13 6.37 -2.45 6.66
C GLU A 13 6.85 -3.44 5.58
N ALA A 14 6.48 -4.71 5.69
CA ALA A 14 6.88 -5.74 4.72
C ALA A 14 6.39 -5.40 3.31
N THR A 15 5.10 -5.08 3.14
CA THR A 15 4.56 -4.69 1.83
C THR A 15 5.22 -3.45 1.26
N LEU A 16 5.59 -2.47 2.09
CA LEU A 16 6.32 -1.29 1.61
C LEU A 16 7.73 -1.65 1.12
N LYS A 17 8.46 -2.54 1.83
CA LYS A 17 9.77 -3.05 1.41
C LYS A 17 9.70 -3.87 0.12
N ASP A 18 8.65 -4.67 -0.03
CA ASP A 18 8.41 -5.45 -1.25
C ASP A 18 8.16 -4.51 -2.44
N ILE A 19 7.32 -3.48 -2.27
CA ILE A 19 7.10 -2.45 -3.30
C ILE A 19 8.39 -1.70 -3.62
N THR A 20 9.18 -1.28 -2.62
CA THR A 20 10.49 -0.65 -2.86
C THR A 20 11.39 -1.52 -3.74
N SER A 21 11.48 -2.81 -3.43
CA SER A 21 12.34 -3.75 -4.17
C SER A 21 11.87 -3.92 -5.62
N LEU A 22 10.55 -3.98 -5.83
CA LEU A 22 9.95 -4.07 -7.16
C LEU A 22 10.13 -2.76 -7.96
N LEU A 23 10.00 -1.60 -7.32
CA LEU A 23 10.22 -0.30 -7.94
C LEU A 23 11.69 -0.11 -8.37
N LEU A 24 12.65 -0.57 -7.58
CA LEU A 24 14.07 -0.56 -7.98
C LEU A 24 14.31 -1.42 -9.23
N GLN A 25 13.73 -2.62 -9.29
CA GLN A 25 13.83 -3.49 -10.46
C GLN A 25 13.15 -2.88 -11.70
N TYR A 26 12.07 -2.13 -11.48
CA TYR A 26 11.35 -1.39 -12.52
C TYR A 26 11.99 -0.02 -12.86
N GLN A 27 13.20 0.25 -12.35
CA GLN A 27 13.98 1.48 -12.57
C GLN A 27 13.28 2.77 -12.09
N GLN A 28 12.41 2.66 -11.08
CA GLN A 28 11.70 3.76 -10.44
C GLN A 28 12.36 4.14 -9.11
N ALA A 29 13.64 4.54 -9.16
CA ALA A 29 14.45 4.78 -7.96
C ALA A 29 13.90 5.88 -7.05
N GLU A 30 13.31 6.94 -7.63
CA GLU A 30 12.67 8.03 -6.87
C GLU A 30 11.55 7.48 -5.98
N TRP A 31 10.63 6.70 -6.58
CA TRP A 31 9.54 6.09 -5.84
C TRP A 31 10.03 5.02 -4.87
N ALA A 32 11.02 4.22 -5.25
CA ALA A 32 11.61 3.24 -4.33
C ALA A 32 12.09 3.88 -3.02
N ASN A 33 12.76 5.02 -3.11
CA ASN A 33 13.24 5.77 -1.93
C ASN A 33 12.08 6.29 -1.07
N VAL A 34 11.00 6.80 -1.69
CA VAL A 34 9.81 7.24 -0.97
C VAL A 34 9.16 6.09 -0.20
N PHE A 35 9.00 4.92 -0.85
CA PHE A 35 8.42 3.74 -0.21
C PHE A 35 9.32 3.14 0.86
N LEU A 36 10.64 3.24 0.68
CA LEU A 36 11.62 2.83 1.68
C LEU A 36 11.47 3.68 2.94
N HIS A 37 11.38 5.01 2.78
CA HIS A 37 11.16 5.91 3.89
C HIS A 37 9.89 5.57 4.68
N TYR A 38 8.78 5.29 3.99
CA TYR A 38 7.55 4.84 4.65
C TYR A 38 7.70 3.50 5.38
N ALA A 39 8.53 2.58 4.85
CA ALA A 39 8.80 1.32 5.52
C ALA A 39 9.61 1.52 6.81
N GLU A 40 10.59 2.42 6.79
CA GLU A 40 11.38 2.82 7.96
C GLU A 40 10.48 3.47 9.02
N GLU A 41 9.60 4.41 8.63
CA GLU A 41 8.62 5.01 9.53
C GLU A 41 7.70 3.93 10.16
N ALA A 42 7.22 2.95 9.37
CA ALA A 42 6.42 1.85 9.89
C ALA A 42 7.19 1.00 10.92
N GLN A 43 8.47 0.75 10.64
CA GLN A 43 9.37 -0.01 11.52
C GLN A 43 9.59 0.74 12.84
N GLU A 44 9.83 2.04 12.81
CA GLU A 44 9.97 2.88 14.00
C GLU A 44 8.71 2.84 14.87
N ILE A 45 7.52 2.96 14.26
CA ILE A 45 6.23 2.86 14.98
C ILE A 45 6.07 1.48 15.62
N TYR A 46 6.51 0.41 14.96
CA TYR A 46 6.44 -0.95 15.50
C TYR A 46 7.31 -1.13 16.75
N PHE A 47 8.55 -0.62 16.70
CA PHE A 47 9.53 -0.73 17.80
C PHE A 47 9.34 0.31 18.91
N SER A 48 8.53 1.34 18.70
CA SER A 48 8.20 2.31 19.74
C SER A 48 7.67 1.62 21.00
N GLN A 49 8.26 1.98 22.14
CA GLN A 49 7.88 1.47 23.47
C GLN A 49 6.42 1.83 23.79
N ASN A 50 5.99 3.02 23.38
CA ASN A 50 4.63 3.50 23.53
C ASN A 50 3.98 3.61 22.16
N PHE A 51 3.12 2.64 21.83
CA PHE A 51 2.40 2.67 20.56
C PHE A 51 1.50 3.91 20.48
N GLN A 52 1.78 4.77 19.52
CA GLN A 52 1.04 6.01 19.29
C GLN A 52 0.24 5.89 17.99
N LEU A 53 -1.07 5.69 18.14
CA LEU A 53 -2.00 5.57 17.02
C LEU A 53 -1.96 6.77 16.06
N TRP A 54 -1.64 7.97 16.56
CA TRP A 54 -1.51 9.17 15.73
C TRP A 54 -0.34 9.08 14.73
N GLN A 55 0.79 8.45 15.10
CA GLN A 55 1.94 8.25 14.20
C GLN A 55 1.54 7.34 13.04
N LEU A 56 0.87 6.23 13.34
CA LEU A 56 0.34 5.32 12.32
C LEU A 56 -0.67 6.01 11.40
N ASN A 57 -1.57 6.81 11.96
CA ASN A 57 -2.55 7.57 11.16
C ASN A 57 -1.87 8.60 10.26
N ASN A 58 -0.81 9.27 10.72
CA ASN A 58 -0.04 10.20 9.91
C ASN A 58 0.69 9.49 8.77
N LEU A 59 1.34 8.36 9.04
CA LEU A 59 1.98 7.54 8.00
C LEU A 59 0.96 7.11 6.93
N ILE A 60 -0.19 6.57 7.34
CA ILE A 60 -1.28 6.19 6.41
C ILE A 60 -1.76 7.40 5.60
N ARG A 61 -1.88 8.57 6.23
CA ARG A 61 -2.29 9.81 5.55
C ARG A 61 -1.25 10.21 4.51
N ASN A 62 0.03 10.17 4.85
CA ASN A 62 1.13 10.53 3.95
C ASN A 62 1.19 9.59 2.74
N ILE A 63 1.09 8.28 2.97
CA ILE A 63 1.03 7.28 1.89
C ILE A 63 -0.16 7.56 0.95
N ARG A 64 -1.36 7.78 1.50
CA ARG A 64 -2.56 8.12 0.69
C ARG A 64 -2.37 9.43 -0.07
N PHE A 65 -1.79 10.44 0.56
CA PHE A 65 -1.52 11.73 -0.06
C PHE A 65 -0.51 11.60 -1.21
N CYS A 66 0.51 10.74 -1.05
CA CYS A 66 1.47 10.45 -2.10
C CYS A 66 0.78 9.89 -3.35
N PHE A 67 -0.08 8.87 -3.20
CA PHE A 67 -0.86 8.32 -4.32
C PHE A 67 -1.84 9.31 -4.95
N LYS A 68 -2.45 10.21 -4.15
CA LYS A 68 -3.43 11.17 -4.65
C LYS A 68 -2.80 12.28 -5.49
N ASN A 69 -1.60 12.73 -5.13
CA ASN A 69 -0.99 13.90 -5.77
C ASN A 69 0.09 13.56 -6.80
N SER A 70 0.55 12.31 -6.83
CA SER A 70 1.60 11.89 -7.75
C SER A 70 1.02 11.19 -8.96
N GLN A 71 0.82 11.93 -10.06
CA GLN A 71 0.26 11.36 -11.28
C GLN A 71 1.10 10.22 -11.85
N SER A 72 2.43 10.29 -11.76
CA SER A 72 3.34 9.24 -12.23
C SER A 72 3.19 7.94 -11.45
N LEU A 73 3.18 8.00 -10.12
CA LEU A 73 2.94 6.82 -9.26
C LEU A 73 1.53 6.24 -9.48
N TYR A 74 0.53 7.10 -9.65
CA TYR A 74 -0.86 6.69 -9.88
C TYR A 74 -1.05 6.00 -11.24
N ARG A 75 -0.37 6.50 -12.27
CA ARG A 75 -0.45 5.95 -13.63
C ARG A 75 0.32 4.65 -13.78
N LEU A 76 1.37 4.43 -12.99
CA LEU A 76 2.24 3.28 -13.15
C LEU A 76 1.50 1.91 -13.14
N PRO A 77 0.60 1.60 -12.18
CA PRO A 77 -0.21 0.39 -12.26
C PRO A 77 -1.16 0.36 -13.46
N GLN A 78 -1.65 1.52 -13.93
CA GLN A 78 -2.57 1.62 -15.06
C GLN A 78 -1.86 1.38 -16.39
N GLU A 79 -0.66 1.91 -16.54
CA GLU A 79 0.22 1.71 -17.68
C GLU A 79 0.57 0.22 -17.82
N ILE A 80 0.90 -0.44 -16.71
CA ILE A 80 1.18 -1.88 -16.69
C ILE A 80 -0.07 -2.70 -17.06
N ILE A 81 -1.25 -2.34 -16.54
CA ILE A 81 -2.51 -3.06 -16.84
C ILE A 81 -2.88 -2.97 -18.33
N GLN A 82 -2.53 -1.87 -18.99
CA GLN A 82 -2.85 -1.64 -20.41
C GLN A 82 -1.92 -2.39 -21.37
N GLN A 83 -0.82 -2.98 -20.90
CA GLN A 83 0.07 -3.78 -21.74
C GLN A 83 -0.56 -5.13 -22.08
N GLU A 84 -0.54 -5.52 -23.35
CA GLU A 84 -1.06 -6.82 -23.83
C GLU A 84 -0.29 -8.02 -23.27
N GLN A 85 0.98 -7.83 -22.91
CA GLN A 85 1.81 -8.81 -22.22
C GLN A 85 2.41 -8.18 -20.97
N GLN A 86 2.10 -8.74 -19.80
CA GLN A 86 2.69 -8.33 -18.54
C GLN A 86 3.82 -9.28 -18.19
N SER A 87 4.97 -8.73 -17.85
CA SER A 87 6.04 -9.46 -17.20
C SER A 87 5.63 -9.91 -15.79
N GLN A 88 6.32 -10.91 -15.26
CA GLN A 88 6.09 -11.37 -13.88
C GLN A 88 6.31 -10.23 -12.87
N LEU A 89 7.34 -9.41 -13.08
CA LEU A 89 7.70 -8.26 -12.25
C LEU A 89 6.54 -7.25 -12.14
N GLU A 90 5.91 -6.95 -13.27
CA GLU A 90 4.76 -6.07 -13.39
C GLU A 90 3.52 -6.60 -12.65
N SER A 91 3.26 -7.88 -12.80
CA SER A 91 2.15 -8.56 -12.09
C SER A 91 2.35 -8.51 -10.58
N ASP A 92 3.59 -8.75 -10.12
CA ASP A 92 3.95 -8.69 -8.71
C ASP A 92 3.81 -7.26 -8.15
N LEU A 93 4.21 -6.25 -8.92
CA LEU A 93 4.08 -4.84 -8.53
C LEU A 93 2.60 -4.43 -8.38
N ILE A 94 1.74 -4.80 -9.33
CA ILE A 94 0.28 -4.55 -9.23
C ILE A 94 -0.30 -5.24 -7.99
N LYS A 95 0.12 -6.49 -7.73
CA LYS A 95 -0.34 -7.28 -6.59
C LYS A 95 0.05 -6.63 -5.26
N GLU A 96 1.29 -6.17 -5.12
CA GLU A 96 1.73 -5.51 -3.90
C GLU A 96 1.06 -4.14 -3.69
N PHE A 97 0.85 -3.36 -4.77
CA PHE A 97 0.05 -2.14 -4.68
C PHE A 97 -1.39 -2.44 -4.23
N HIS A 98 -2.03 -3.48 -4.78
CA HIS A 98 -3.34 -3.93 -4.31
C HIS A 98 -3.34 -4.29 -2.82
N GLN A 99 -2.33 -5.03 -2.36
CA GLN A 99 -2.20 -5.40 -0.96
C GLN A 99 -2.04 -4.16 -0.07
N LEU A 100 -1.22 -3.20 -0.49
CA LEU A 100 -1.05 -1.94 0.22
C LEU A 100 -2.38 -1.18 0.33
N PHE A 101 -3.13 -1.04 -0.76
CA PHE A 101 -4.43 -0.37 -0.71
C PHE A 101 -5.42 -1.06 0.23
N HIS A 102 -5.45 -2.40 0.25
CA HIS A 102 -6.25 -3.16 1.20
C HIS A 102 -5.83 -2.90 2.65
N LEU A 103 -4.53 -2.87 2.93
CA LEU A 103 -4.00 -2.55 4.26
C LEU A 103 -4.40 -1.13 4.69
N LEU A 104 -4.19 -0.13 3.83
CA LEU A 104 -4.55 1.26 4.10
C LEU A 104 -6.06 1.43 4.31
N ALA A 105 -6.90 0.75 3.51
CA ALA A 105 -8.36 0.80 3.65
C ALA A 105 -8.82 0.16 4.96
N SER A 106 -8.21 -0.95 5.37
CA SER A 106 -8.51 -1.59 6.65
C SER A 106 -8.04 -0.72 7.83
N ALA A 107 -6.92 0.00 7.69
CA ALA A 107 -6.30 0.75 8.78
C ALA A 107 -7.04 2.05 9.09
N GLY A 108 -7.65 2.69 8.09
CA GLY A 108 -8.52 3.86 8.30
C GLY A 108 -9.92 3.55 8.86
N ARG A 109 -10.24 2.29 9.17
CA ARG A 109 -11.55 1.84 9.66
C ARG A 109 -11.52 1.36 11.12
N ILE A 110 -10.58 1.83 11.92
CA ILE A 110 -10.64 1.73 13.38
C ILE A 110 -11.83 2.63 13.82
N GLY A 111 -13.05 2.09 13.75
CA GLY A 111 -14.30 2.75 14.15
C GLY A 111 -15.53 2.65 13.22
N ARG A 112 -15.46 2.11 11.98
CA ARG A 112 -16.66 1.97 11.11
C ARG A 112 -16.69 0.65 10.34
N LYS A 113 -17.85 -0.04 10.39
CA LYS A 113 -18.18 -1.27 9.62
C LYS A 113 -17.97 -1.07 8.12
N ILE A 114 -17.51 -2.11 7.46
CA ILE A 114 -17.33 -2.20 6.00
C ILE A 114 -18.66 -2.70 5.41
N PRO A 115 -19.37 -1.93 4.57
CA PRO A 115 -20.39 -2.50 3.70
C PRO A 115 -19.73 -2.87 2.35
N GLY A 116 -19.93 -4.11 1.89
CA GLY A 116 -19.66 -4.47 0.50
C GLY A 116 -18.52 -5.45 0.21
N GLU A 117 -18.20 -6.37 1.13
CA GLU A 117 -17.24 -7.45 0.86
C GLU A 117 -17.79 -8.53 -0.10
N ASP A 118 -19.10 -8.55 -0.37
CA ASP A 118 -19.77 -9.60 -1.15
C ASP A 118 -19.74 -9.43 -2.69
N SER A 119 -19.34 -8.27 -3.22
CA SER A 119 -19.45 -8.00 -4.67
C SER A 119 -18.17 -8.29 -5.48
N LEU A 120 -17.08 -8.73 -4.85
CA LEU A 120 -15.73 -8.77 -5.47
C LEU A 120 -15.32 -10.09 -6.12
N LYS A 121 -16.20 -11.10 -6.17
CA LYS A 121 -15.86 -12.43 -6.71
C LYS A 121 -16.19 -12.67 -8.19
N LYS A 122 -16.82 -11.73 -8.92
CA LYS A 122 -17.46 -12.05 -10.21
C LYS A 122 -16.80 -11.55 -11.50
N THR A 123 -15.74 -10.76 -11.50
CA THR A 123 -15.29 -10.10 -12.76
C THR A 123 -13.85 -10.31 -13.21
N GLY A 124 -13.05 -11.19 -12.58
CA GLY A 124 -11.70 -11.56 -13.08
C GLY A 124 -10.65 -10.44 -13.18
N ILE A 125 -11.07 -9.18 -13.07
CA ILE A 125 -10.27 -7.97 -13.03
C ILE A 125 -10.78 -7.20 -11.81
N LYS A 126 -9.99 -7.22 -10.74
CA LYS A 126 -10.28 -6.43 -9.55
C LYS A 126 -9.99 -4.98 -9.90
N LYS A 127 -11.02 -4.14 -9.92
CA LYS A 127 -10.88 -2.68 -9.95
C LYS A 127 -9.87 -2.29 -8.86
N LEU A 128 -8.75 -1.71 -9.26
CA LEU A 128 -7.90 -0.94 -8.37
C LEU A 128 -8.79 0.16 -7.77
N TYR A 129 -9.04 0.09 -6.47
CA TYR A 129 -9.76 1.12 -5.74
C TYR A 129 -8.87 2.36 -5.68
N PHE A 130 -8.93 3.17 -6.73
CA PHE A 130 -8.35 4.48 -6.76
C PHE A 130 -9.31 5.45 -6.07
N PHE A 131 -8.88 6.02 -4.94
CA PHE A 131 -9.68 6.95 -4.14
C PHE A 131 -9.97 8.22 -4.97
N GLY A 132 -11.24 8.40 -5.33
CA GLY A 132 -11.81 9.69 -5.73
C GLY A 132 -12.07 10.58 -4.53
#